data_AF-A0A9N9VRY1-F1
#
_entry.id   AF-A0A9N9VRY1-F1
#
_cell.length_a   1.000
_cell.length_b   1.000
_cell.length_c   1.000
_cell.angle_alpha   90.00
_cell.angle_beta   90.00
_cell.angle_gamma   90.00
#
_symmetry.space_group_name_H-M   'P 1'
#
loop_
_entity.id
_entity.type
_entity.pdbx_description
1 polymer ?
#
loop_
_entity_poly.entity_id
_entity_poly.type
_entity_poly.pdbx_seq_one_letter_code
_entity_poly.pdbx_strand_id
1 'polypeptide(L)'
;MVRQFTHKQVSTHNTESDLYVIIRGKVYDATAFAIEHPGGSDLLIDIAGQDATEEYVDIGHSDDADEILETLIVGVLGAEENSTSPEKKTTTSDATQSIITPGNGIQVVLNPDQFQEFELVEKTAISHNVAKYRFKLPTDDSIFGLPTGQHISIGAPLPQPDGSIKEIIRSYTPISDDSQRGFFDLLIKTYPTGNISRFIDSIALGQSIRVRGPKGAFTYTPNMARHFGMIAGGTGITPMLQIIHKIVRGRAENDKTEVDLIYANVSLDDILLKGELDALTKEDPGIRVHYVLNNPPSGWIGGVGFATAEMITKWLPKPASDVKILLCGPPPMVSGMKKITASLGYGSSRPVSRLEDQVFAF
;
A
#
# COMPACT_ATOMS: atom_id res chain seq x y z
N MET A 1 -7.53 -39.25 13.31
CA MET A 1 -6.21 -38.67 13.68
C MET A 1 -6.11 -37.34 12.95
N VAL A 2 -5.88 -36.24 13.67
CA VAL A 2 -5.61 -34.95 13.03
C VAL A 2 -4.23 -35.04 12.37
N ARG A 3 -4.13 -34.72 11.09
CA ARG A 3 -2.87 -34.77 10.34
C ARG A 3 -1.90 -33.74 10.93
N GLN A 4 -0.70 -34.18 11.29
CA GLN A 4 0.35 -33.29 11.78
C GLN A 4 1.27 -32.87 10.64
N PHE A 5 1.61 -31.60 10.63
CA PHE A 5 2.55 -30.99 9.69
C PHE A 5 3.71 -30.37 10.46
N THR A 6 4.89 -30.41 9.87
CA THR A 6 6.03 -29.56 10.27
C THR A 6 6.02 -28.28 9.46
N HIS A 7 6.65 -27.22 9.96
CA HIS A 7 6.86 -25.99 9.18
C HIS A 7 7.52 -26.27 7.83
N LYS A 8 8.51 -27.18 7.80
CA LYS A 8 9.18 -27.58 6.56
C LYS A 8 8.22 -28.20 5.54
N GLN A 9 7.28 -29.03 5.99
CA GLN A 9 6.26 -29.60 5.10
C GLN A 9 5.28 -28.56 4.61
N VAL A 10 4.87 -27.59 5.44
CA VAL A 10 4.01 -26.50 4.97
C VAL A 10 4.75 -25.62 3.96
N SER A 11 6.04 -25.34 4.19
CA SER A 11 6.84 -24.47 3.32
C SER A 11 7.02 -24.96 1.88
N THR A 12 6.77 -26.24 1.60
CA THR A 12 6.79 -26.77 0.23
C THR A 12 5.53 -26.46 -0.56
N HIS A 13 4.45 -26.06 0.11
CA HIS A 13 3.17 -25.68 -0.49
C HIS A 13 3.10 -24.16 -0.65
N ASN A 14 3.96 -23.62 -1.51
CA ASN A 14 4.25 -22.18 -1.65
C ASN A 14 3.97 -21.61 -3.05
N THR A 15 3.06 -22.20 -3.82
CA THR A 15 2.73 -21.78 -5.19
C THR A 15 1.23 -21.59 -5.37
N GLU A 16 0.80 -20.87 -6.41
CA GLU A 16 -0.64 -20.65 -6.69
C GLU A 16 -1.43 -21.96 -6.87
N SER A 17 -0.81 -22.99 -7.44
CA SER A 17 -1.43 -24.32 -7.63
C SER A 17 -1.24 -25.28 -6.46
N ASP A 18 -0.54 -24.86 -5.40
CA ASP A 18 -0.25 -25.65 -4.20
C ASP A 18 0.09 -24.71 -3.04
N LEU A 19 -0.94 -24.24 -2.33
CA LEU A 19 -0.89 -23.10 -1.40
C LEU A 19 -1.41 -23.47 -0.02
N TYR A 20 -0.51 -23.64 0.94
CA TYR A 20 -0.89 -23.90 2.33
C TYR A 20 -0.46 -22.72 3.21
N VAL A 21 -1.23 -22.44 4.25
CA VAL A 21 -0.89 -21.41 5.26
C VAL A 21 -1.10 -21.96 6.66
N ILE A 22 -0.30 -21.49 7.62
CA ILE A 22 -0.53 -21.74 9.04
C ILE A 22 -1.22 -20.53 9.63
N ILE A 23 -2.35 -20.73 10.32
CA ILE A 23 -3.02 -19.69 11.10
C ILE A 23 -3.35 -20.28 12.48
N ARG A 24 -2.90 -19.63 13.55
CA ARG A 24 -3.12 -20.03 14.95
C ARG A 24 -2.75 -21.51 15.21
N GLY A 25 -1.66 -21.99 14.60
CA GLY A 25 -1.15 -23.36 14.75
C GLY A 25 -1.93 -24.45 13.99
N LYS A 26 -2.94 -24.08 13.20
CA LYS A 26 -3.67 -24.96 12.27
C LYS A 26 -3.14 -24.75 10.86
N VAL A 27 -3.15 -25.81 10.04
CA VAL A 27 -2.70 -25.77 8.63
C VAL A 27 -3.92 -25.81 7.72
N TYR A 28 -3.96 -24.89 6.77
CA TYR A 28 -5.07 -24.70 5.84
C TYR A 28 -4.59 -24.84 4.41
N ASP A 29 -5.32 -25.60 3.60
CA ASP A 29 -5.13 -25.67 2.15
C ASP A 29 -6.01 -24.59 1.51
N ALA A 30 -5.38 -23.49 1.12
CA ALA A 30 -6.05 -22.35 0.51
C ALA A 30 -5.90 -22.35 -1.02
N THR A 31 -5.43 -23.44 -1.63
CA THR A 31 -5.17 -23.54 -3.08
C THR A 31 -6.41 -23.21 -3.92
N ALA A 32 -7.53 -23.88 -3.65
CA ALA A 32 -8.79 -23.63 -4.37
C ALA A 32 -9.42 -22.29 -3.96
N PHE A 33 -9.21 -21.87 -2.71
CA PHE A 33 -9.78 -20.65 -2.16
C PHE A 33 -9.03 -19.38 -2.61
N ALA A 34 -7.78 -19.48 -3.06
CA ALA A 34 -6.96 -18.33 -3.45
C ALA A 34 -7.65 -17.45 -4.50
N ILE A 35 -8.38 -18.07 -5.43
CA ILE A 35 -9.14 -17.38 -6.49
C ILE A 35 -10.38 -16.69 -5.92
N GLU A 36 -10.99 -17.27 -4.88
CA GLU A 36 -12.22 -16.78 -4.25
C GLU A 36 -11.94 -15.85 -3.06
N HIS A 37 -10.68 -15.70 -2.65
CA HIS A 37 -10.29 -14.91 -1.50
C HIS A 37 -10.65 -13.42 -1.68
N PRO A 38 -11.44 -12.82 -0.77
CA PRO A 38 -11.87 -11.43 -0.88
C PRO A 38 -10.75 -10.39 -0.84
N GLY A 39 -9.55 -10.75 -0.36
CA GLY A 39 -8.34 -9.92 -0.41
C GLY A 39 -7.54 -10.07 -1.71
N GLY A 40 -7.93 -10.97 -2.60
CA GLY A 40 -7.18 -11.34 -3.80
C GLY A 40 -6.22 -12.52 -3.58
N SER A 41 -5.91 -13.22 -4.67
CA SER A 41 -4.98 -14.36 -4.70
C SER A 41 -3.55 -13.94 -4.41
N ASP A 42 -3.12 -12.77 -4.92
CA ASP A 42 -1.73 -12.30 -4.80
C ASP A 42 -1.29 -12.18 -3.35
N LEU A 43 -2.18 -11.70 -2.46
CA LEU A 43 -1.88 -11.59 -1.04
C LEU A 43 -1.75 -12.95 -0.35
N LEU A 44 -2.52 -13.95 -0.78
CA LEU A 44 -2.40 -15.33 -0.27
C LEU A 44 -1.14 -16.00 -0.80
N ILE A 45 -0.78 -15.75 -2.06
CA ILE A 45 0.43 -16.28 -2.69
C ILE A 45 1.67 -15.73 -1.97
N ASP A 46 1.68 -14.45 -1.58
CA ASP A 46 2.78 -13.82 -0.84
C ASP A 46 3.03 -14.48 0.53
N ILE A 47 2.01 -15.09 1.14
CA ILE A 47 2.10 -15.81 2.42
C ILE A 47 2.06 -17.34 2.26
N ALA A 48 2.07 -17.85 1.03
CA ALA A 48 2.03 -19.28 0.76
C ALA A 48 3.23 -20.01 1.40
N GLY A 49 2.95 -21.15 2.03
CA GLY A 49 3.91 -21.97 2.74
C GLY A 49 4.36 -21.42 4.10
N GLN A 50 3.72 -20.36 4.61
CA GLN A 50 4.18 -19.64 5.81
C GLN A 50 3.16 -19.69 6.94
N ASP A 51 3.62 -19.33 8.14
CA ASP A 51 2.71 -18.89 9.20
C ASP A 51 2.28 -17.46 8.94
N ALA A 52 0.98 -17.32 8.73
CA ALA A 52 0.29 -16.09 8.40
C ALA A 52 -0.66 -15.66 9.53
N THR A 53 -0.44 -16.16 10.75
CA THR A 53 -1.30 -15.85 11.91
C THR A 53 -1.36 -14.36 12.16
N GLU A 54 -0.21 -13.68 12.12
CA GLU A 54 -0.13 -12.24 12.34
C GLU A 54 -0.82 -11.48 11.21
N GLU A 55 -0.51 -11.80 9.95
CA GLU A 55 -1.15 -11.18 8.79
C GLU A 55 -2.68 -11.38 8.81
N TYR A 56 -3.15 -12.57 9.19
CA TYR A 56 -4.57 -12.89 9.31
C TYR A 56 -5.25 -12.07 10.42
N VAL A 57 -4.61 -11.93 11.59
CA VAL A 57 -5.12 -11.14 12.71
C VAL A 57 -5.09 -9.64 12.40
N ASP A 58 -4.00 -9.15 11.81
CA ASP A 58 -3.77 -7.73 11.51
C ASP A 58 -4.71 -7.20 10.43
N ILE A 59 -5.08 -8.04 9.45
CA ILE A 59 -6.08 -7.68 8.44
C ILE A 59 -7.48 -7.52 9.07
N GLY A 60 -7.73 -8.16 10.21
CA GLY A 60 -9.02 -8.09 10.90
C GLY A 60 -10.12 -8.81 10.15
N HIS A 61 -9.87 -10.06 9.75
CA HIS A 61 -10.86 -10.94 9.12
C HIS A 61 -12.13 -11.05 10.00
N SER A 62 -13.31 -11.03 9.36
CA SER A 62 -14.60 -11.09 10.05
C SER A 62 -14.93 -12.50 10.55
N ASP A 63 -15.96 -12.63 11.41
CA ASP A 63 -16.44 -13.93 11.87
C ASP A 63 -16.80 -14.88 10.69
N ASP A 64 -17.40 -14.36 9.62
CA ASP A 64 -17.66 -15.13 8.38
C ASP A 64 -16.37 -15.67 7.72
N ALA A 65 -15.26 -14.94 7.84
CA ALA A 65 -13.98 -15.38 7.30
C ALA A 65 -13.34 -16.46 8.19
N ASP A 66 -13.53 -16.39 9.51
CA ASP A 66 -13.17 -17.46 10.44
C ASP A 66 -13.98 -18.75 10.15
N GLU A 67 -15.27 -18.62 9.79
CA GLU A 67 -16.09 -19.76 9.37
C GLU A 67 -15.58 -20.41 8.08
N ILE A 68 -15.25 -19.61 7.06
CA ILE A 68 -14.65 -20.10 5.82
C ILE A 68 -13.30 -20.75 6.10
N LEU A 69 -12.46 -20.12 6.93
CA LEU A 69 -11.14 -20.61 7.29
C LEU A 69 -11.22 -22.01 7.91
N GLU A 70 -12.17 -22.27 8.80
CA GLU A 70 -12.37 -23.62 9.39
C GLU A 70 -12.71 -24.69 8.34
N THR A 71 -13.32 -24.33 7.20
CA THR A 71 -13.57 -25.29 6.11
C THR A 71 -12.32 -25.73 5.35
N LEU A 72 -11.24 -24.93 5.43
CA LEU A 72 -10.00 -25.14 4.70
C LEU A 72 -8.96 -25.96 5.48
N ILE A 73 -9.28 -26.38 6.71
CA ILE A 73 -8.34 -27.03 7.60
C ILE A 73 -7.94 -28.42 7.07
N VAL A 74 -6.63 -28.64 6.95
CA VAL A 74 -6.05 -29.93 6.52
C VAL A 74 -5.20 -30.59 7.59
N GLY A 75 -4.86 -29.87 8.66
CA GLY A 75 -4.17 -30.43 9.81
C GLY A 75 -3.76 -29.39 10.86
N VAL A 76 -2.82 -29.79 11.71
CA VAL A 76 -2.24 -28.94 12.76
C VAL A 76 -0.72 -29.01 12.70
N LEU A 77 -0.07 -27.97 13.19
CA LEU A 77 1.36 -27.93 13.32
C LEU A 77 1.82 -28.83 14.49
N GLY A 78 2.80 -29.70 14.24
CA GLY A 78 3.41 -30.58 15.25
C GLY A 78 4.42 -29.84 16.14
N ALA A 79 4.71 -30.37 17.33
CA ALA A 79 5.75 -29.85 18.23
C ALA A 79 7.15 -30.11 17.64
N GLU A 80 8.04 -29.12 17.67
CA GLU A 80 9.36 -29.20 17.03
C GLU A 80 10.31 -30.23 17.67
N GLU A 81 10.98 -31.04 16.84
CA GLU A 81 12.18 -31.80 17.22
C GLU A 81 13.45 -31.03 16.83
N ASN A 82 14.28 -30.73 17.83
CA ASN A 82 15.60 -30.10 17.68
C ASN A 82 16.53 -30.91 16.77
N SER A 83 17.08 -30.29 15.72
CA SER A 83 18.41 -30.67 15.23
C SER A 83 19.16 -29.52 14.53
N THR A 84 20.47 -29.54 14.77
CA THR A 84 21.52 -28.52 14.60
C THR A 84 21.95 -28.19 13.17
N SER A 85 22.40 -26.94 12.99
CA SER A 85 23.00 -26.32 11.79
C SER A 85 24.35 -26.92 11.33
N PRO A 86 24.80 -26.54 10.11
CA PRO A 86 26.15 -25.95 9.99
C PRO A 86 26.27 -24.68 9.12
N GLU A 87 27.34 -23.92 9.38
CA GLU A 87 27.70 -22.57 8.91
C GLU A 87 28.02 -22.35 7.40
N LYS A 88 27.89 -21.06 7.02
CA LYS A 88 28.73 -20.19 6.15
C LYS A 88 28.60 -20.24 4.61
N LYS A 89 28.38 -19.05 4.01
CA LYS A 89 29.44 -18.16 3.48
C LYS A 89 28.90 -16.80 3.03
N THR A 90 29.56 -15.75 3.51
CA THR A 90 29.40 -14.36 3.05
C THR A 90 30.11 -14.18 1.71
N THR A 91 29.39 -13.67 0.72
CA THR A 91 29.97 -13.11 -0.50
C THR A 91 29.34 -11.75 -0.73
N THR A 92 30.15 -10.71 -0.56
CA THR A 92 29.94 -9.36 -1.08
C THR A 92 29.90 -9.42 -2.60
N SER A 93 28.85 -8.91 -3.22
CA SER A 93 28.80 -8.65 -4.66
C SER A 93 28.34 -7.22 -4.90
N ASP A 94 29.24 -6.39 -5.43
CA ASP A 94 28.89 -5.16 -6.14
C ASP A 94 27.95 -5.51 -7.29
N ALA A 95 26.70 -5.06 -7.20
CA ALA A 95 25.71 -5.23 -8.26
C ALA A 95 25.61 -3.91 -9.04
N THR A 96 26.24 -3.88 -10.22
CA THR A 96 25.94 -2.90 -11.27
C THR A 96 24.45 -2.93 -11.58
N GLN A 97 23.75 -1.84 -11.27
CA GLN A 97 22.32 -1.68 -11.48
C GLN A 97 21.98 -1.84 -12.98
N SER A 98 20.97 -2.64 -13.30
CA SER A 98 20.48 -2.83 -14.67
C SER A 98 19.70 -1.60 -15.13
N ILE A 99 20.09 -1.05 -16.28
CA ILE A 99 19.70 0.28 -16.78
C ILE A 99 18.67 0.15 -17.91
N ILE A 100 17.55 0.88 -17.83
CA ILE A 100 16.61 1.05 -18.94
C ILE A 100 16.74 2.50 -19.45
N THR A 101 17.23 2.67 -20.68
CA THR A 101 17.33 3.99 -21.33
C THR A 101 16.29 4.09 -22.44
N PRO A 102 15.18 4.84 -22.25
CA PRO A 102 14.34 5.27 -23.36
C PRO A 102 15.13 6.14 -24.35
N GLY A 103 14.74 6.12 -25.63
CA GLY A 103 15.43 6.78 -26.76
C GLY A 103 15.63 8.30 -26.69
N ASN A 104 15.25 8.95 -25.58
CA ASN A 104 15.40 10.39 -25.34
C ASN A 104 16.59 10.74 -24.42
N GLY A 105 17.39 9.76 -23.98
CA GLY A 105 18.58 10.00 -23.14
C GLY A 105 18.29 10.26 -21.65
N ILE A 106 17.02 10.27 -21.24
CA ILE A 106 16.61 10.34 -19.82
C ILE A 106 16.71 8.94 -19.22
N GLN A 107 17.46 8.78 -18.14
CA GLN A 107 17.61 7.50 -17.46
C GLN A 107 16.40 7.22 -16.56
N VAL A 108 15.68 6.13 -16.87
CA VAL A 108 14.61 5.57 -16.02
C VAL A 108 15.23 4.51 -15.11
N VAL A 109 15.00 4.65 -13.80
CA VAL A 109 15.73 3.83 -12.82
C VAL A 109 14.95 2.60 -12.39
N LEU A 110 13.65 2.74 -12.13
CA LEU A 110 12.85 1.76 -11.42
C LEU A 110 12.63 0.45 -12.24
N ASN A 111 12.99 -0.70 -11.64
CA ASN A 111 12.89 -2.02 -12.27
C ASN A 111 11.79 -2.90 -11.61
N PRO A 112 10.83 -3.47 -12.40
CA PRO A 112 9.66 -4.16 -11.85
C PRO A 112 9.99 -5.50 -11.21
N ASP A 113 11.07 -6.14 -11.66
CA ASP A 113 11.39 -7.52 -11.33
C ASP A 113 12.56 -7.63 -10.35
N GLN A 114 13.45 -6.64 -10.35
CA GLN A 114 14.68 -6.64 -9.56
C GLN A 114 14.66 -5.60 -8.45
N PHE A 115 15.06 -6.01 -7.25
CA PHE A 115 15.32 -5.09 -6.16
C PHE A 115 16.60 -4.28 -6.45
N GLN A 116 16.50 -2.97 -6.30
CA GLN A 116 17.55 -1.98 -6.45
C GLN A 116 17.74 -1.24 -5.13
N GLU A 117 18.97 -0.82 -4.85
CA GLU A 117 19.29 -0.10 -3.62
C GLU A 117 19.27 1.40 -3.84
N PHE A 118 18.62 2.11 -2.91
CA PHE A 118 18.52 3.57 -2.92
C PHE A 118 18.91 4.14 -1.57
N GLU A 119 19.87 5.05 -1.58
CA GLU A 119 20.48 5.63 -0.38
C GLU A 119 19.63 6.79 0.17
N LEU A 120 19.36 6.75 1.47
CA LEU A 120 18.70 7.82 2.21
C LEU A 120 19.64 9.02 2.36
N VAL A 121 19.25 10.17 1.81
CA VAL A 121 20.02 11.42 1.87
C VAL A 121 19.38 12.49 2.74
N GLU A 122 18.08 12.39 3.01
CA GLU A 122 17.36 13.36 3.86
C GLU A 122 16.24 12.65 4.65
N LYS A 123 16.10 13.01 5.93
CA LYS A 123 14.97 12.61 6.77
C LYS A 123 14.38 13.84 7.45
N THR A 124 13.14 14.19 7.11
CA THR A 124 12.43 15.34 7.69
C THR A 124 11.27 14.85 8.55
N ALA A 125 11.29 15.14 9.86
CA ALA A 125 10.15 14.85 10.72
C ALA A 125 8.95 15.72 10.34
N ILE A 126 7.78 15.10 10.15
CA ILE A 126 6.51 15.77 9.78
C ILE A 126 5.59 15.82 11.00
N SER A 127 5.52 14.74 11.78
CA SER A 127 4.77 14.66 13.03
C SER A 127 5.47 13.70 14.00
N HIS A 128 4.86 13.44 15.16
CA HIS A 128 5.42 12.55 16.19
C HIS A 128 5.73 11.12 15.72
N ASN A 129 5.08 10.65 14.65
CA ASN A 129 5.29 9.31 14.09
C ASN A 129 5.30 9.29 12.55
N VAL A 130 5.44 10.44 11.90
CA VAL A 130 5.56 10.53 10.43
C VAL A 130 6.80 11.31 10.05
N ALA A 131 7.55 10.78 9.10
CA ALA A 131 8.67 11.47 8.48
C ALA A 131 8.62 11.33 6.96
N LYS A 132 9.21 12.32 6.29
CA LYS A 132 9.54 12.28 4.86
C LYS A 132 10.97 11.79 4.70
N TYR A 133 11.17 10.81 3.85
CA TYR A 133 12.44 10.18 3.56
C TYR A 133 12.80 10.40 2.10
N ARG A 134 13.94 11.04 1.84
CA ARG A 134 14.44 11.31 0.48
C ARG A 134 15.54 10.34 0.12
N PHE A 135 15.35 9.64 -0.98
CA PHE A 135 16.33 8.70 -1.50
C PHE A 135 16.91 9.21 -2.82
N LYS A 136 18.24 9.19 -2.95
CA LYS A 136 18.89 9.66 -4.18
C LYS A 136 18.78 8.63 -5.30
N LEU A 137 18.61 9.12 -6.53
CA LEU A 137 18.73 8.35 -7.75
C LEU A 137 20.20 8.30 -8.21
N PRO A 138 20.57 7.46 -9.20
CA PRO A 138 21.95 7.30 -9.64
C PRO A 138 22.61 8.59 -10.15
N THR A 139 21.83 9.51 -10.73
CA THR A 139 22.30 10.83 -11.17
C THR A 139 21.24 11.90 -10.90
N ASP A 140 21.66 13.17 -10.82
CA ASP A 140 20.77 14.31 -10.63
C ASP A 140 19.74 14.50 -11.76
N ASP A 141 20.00 13.92 -12.94
CA ASP A 141 19.12 13.97 -14.11
C ASP A 141 18.24 12.72 -14.28
N SER A 142 18.48 11.66 -13.50
CA SER A 142 17.68 10.44 -13.55
C SER A 142 16.25 10.73 -13.07
N ILE A 143 15.28 10.02 -13.63
CA ILE A 143 13.91 9.97 -13.12
C ILE A 143 13.64 8.61 -12.50
N PHE A 144 12.75 8.58 -11.50
CA PHE A 144 12.44 7.32 -10.83
C PHE A 144 11.72 6.38 -11.80
N GLY A 145 10.73 6.89 -12.54
CA GLY A 145 9.97 6.13 -13.54
C GLY A 145 8.79 5.38 -12.94
N LEU A 146 8.10 5.98 -11.98
CA LEU A 146 6.88 5.44 -11.39
C LEU A 146 5.64 6.06 -12.06
N PRO A 147 4.86 5.30 -12.85
CA PRO A 147 3.61 5.80 -13.40
C PRO A 147 2.64 6.25 -12.30
N THR A 148 1.94 7.36 -12.53
CA THR A 148 0.98 7.92 -11.56
C THR A 148 -0.15 6.93 -11.30
N GLY A 149 -0.36 6.55 -10.04
CA GLY A 149 -1.32 5.54 -9.59
C GLY A 149 -0.68 4.19 -9.23
N GLN A 150 0.59 4.00 -9.55
CA GLN A 150 1.35 2.81 -9.17
C GLN A 150 2.16 3.07 -7.90
N HIS A 151 2.62 1.99 -7.29
CA HIS A 151 3.43 1.99 -6.07
C HIS A 151 4.70 1.17 -6.25
N ILE A 152 5.55 1.16 -5.22
CA ILE A 152 6.76 0.34 -5.14
C ILE A 152 6.65 -0.69 -4.03
N SER A 153 7.46 -1.74 -4.11
CA SER A 153 7.67 -2.70 -3.02
C SER A 153 9.02 -2.45 -2.36
N ILE A 154 9.02 -2.28 -1.04
CA ILE A 154 10.24 -2.23 -0.23
C ILE A 154 10.42 -3.58 0.45
N GLY A 155 11.60 -4.18 0.28
CA GLY A 155 11.97 -5.47 0.85
C GLY A 155 13.06 -5.32 1.92
N ALA A 156 12.91 -6.02 3.04
CA ALA A 156 13.97 -6.11 4.04
C ALA A 156 14.00 -7.51 4.69
N PRO A 157 15.19 -8.11 4.84
CA PRO A 157 15.36 -9.31 5.66
C PRO A 157 15.30 -8.91 7.14
N LEU A 158 14.24 -9.31 7.85
CA LEU A 158 13.99 -8.92 9.23
C LEU A 158 14.01 -10.13 10.17
N PRO A 159 14.65 -10.01 11.35
CA PRO A 159 14.67 -11.08 12.35
C PRO A 159 13.28 -11.31 12.92
N GLN A 160 12.94 -12.57 13.14
CA GLN A 160 11.69 -13.03 13.73
C GLN A 160 11.88 -13.43 15.20
N PRO A 161 10.80 -13.50 16.01
CA PRO A 161 10.88 -13.88 17.42
C PRO A 161 11.50 -15.27 17.67
N ASP A 162 11.40 -16.18 16.71
CA ASP A 162 11.97 -17.53 16.73
C ASP A 162 13.48 -17.57 16.37
N GLY A 163 14.08 -16.41 16.07
CA GLY A 163 15.49 -16.29 15.67
C GLY A 163 15.76 -16.50 14.18
N SER A 164 14.74 -16.80 13.37
CA SER A 164 14.85 -16.87 11.91
C SER A 164 14.92 -15.46 11.28
N ILE A 165 15.31 -15.39 10.00
CA ILE A 165 15.25 -14.16 9.20
C ILE A 165 14.23 -14.38 8.09
N LYS A 166 13.25 -13.49 8.01
CA LYS A 166 12.20 -13.51 6.97
C LYS A 166 12.34 -12.30 6.06
N GLU A 167 12.26 -12.50 4.76
CA GLU A 167 12.14 -11.38 3.80
C GLU A 167 10.73 -10.80 3.94
N ILE A 168 10.63 -9.58 4.46
CA ILE A 168 9.36 -8.86 4.56
C ILE A 168 9.29 -7.86 3.41
N ILE A 169 8.18 -7.87 2.68
CA ILE A 169 7.92 -6.93 1.58
C ILE A 169 6.66 -6.14 1.89
N ARG A 170 6.70 -4.81 1.71
CA ARG A 170 5.54 -3.92 1.88
C ARG A 170 5.46 -2.87 0.79
N SER A 171 4.24 -2.48 0.43
CA SER A 171 3.97 -1.47 -0.59
C SER A 171 4.03 -0.05 -0.03
N TYR A 172 4.64 0.85 -0.79
CA TYR A 172 4.71 2.28 -0.49
C TYR A 172 4.49 3.09 -1.76
N THR A 173 3.81 4.22 -1.63
CA THR A 173 3.60 5.15 -2.75
C THR A 173 4.43 6.41 -2.51
N PRO A 174 5.45 6.67 -3.35
CA PRO A 174 6.17 7.93 -3.35
C PRO A 174 5.24 9.13 -3.53
N ILE A 175 5.56 10.22 -2.85
CA ILE A 175 4.84 11.50 -2.96
C ILE A 175 5.49 12.46 -3.96
N SER A 176 6.67 12.11 -4.47
CA SER A 176 7.33 12.75 -5.60
C SER A 176 6.96 12.07 -6.92
N ASP A 177 7.30 12.71 -8.04
CA ASP A 177 7.16 12.13 -9.39
C ASP A 177 8.31 12.55 -10.30
N ASP A 178 8.26 12.09 -11.55
CA ASP A 178 9.34 12.23 -12.54
C ASP A 178 9.65 13.68 -12.97
N SER A 179 8.86 14.67 -12.55
CA SER A 179 9.26 16.09 -12.70
C SER A 179 10.35 16.50 -11.71
N GLN A 180 10.50 15.75 -10.61
CA GLN A 180 11.53 15.92 -9.59
C GLN A 180 12.65 14.92 -9.85
N ARG A 181 13.69 15.38 -10.56
CA ARG A 181 14.83 14.53 -10.94
C ARG A 181 15.78 14.31 -9.77
N GLY A 182 16.56 13.23 -9.86
CA GLY A 182 17.65 12.95 -8.93
C GLY A 182 17.24 12.35 -7.58
N PHE A 183 15.95 12.29 -7.25
CA PHE A 183 15.49 11.69 -6.00
C PHE A 183 14.05 11.17 -6.09
N PHE A 184 13.62 10.41 -5.08
CA PHE A 184 12.21 10.22 -4.75
C PHE A 184 11.98 10.38 -3.25
N ASP A 185 10.79 10.85 -2.88
CA ASP A 185 10.37 11.08 -1.50
C ASP A 185 9.28 10.09 -1.07
N LEU A 186 9.47 9.46 0.09
CA LEU A 186 8.46 8.63 0.76
C LEU A 186 7.93 9.34 2.00
N LEU A 187 6.62 9.34 2.19
CA LEU A 187 5.98 9.78 3.43
C LEU A 187 5.53 8.56 4.24
N ILE A 188 6.20 8.29 5.36
CA ILE A 188 6.02 7.04 6.09
C ILE A 188 5.62 7.34 7.52
N LYS A 189 4.52 6.70 7.94
CA LYS A 189 4.11 6.60 9.35
C LYS A 189 4.77 5.38 9.98
N THR A 190 5.52 5.60 11.05
CA THR A 190 6.15 4.55 11.84
C THR A 190 5.15 4.00 12.84
N TYR A 191 5.01 2.67 12.87
CA TYR A 191 4.14 1.97 13.80
C TYR A 191 5.01 1.23 14.83
N PRO A 192 4.68 1.22 16.13
CA PRO A 192 5.48 0.55 17.16
C PRO A 192 5.70 -0.95 16.90
N THR A 193 4.72 -1.62 16.28
CA THR A 193 4.77 -3.03 15.87
C THR A 193 5.06 -3.20 14.38
N GLY A 194 5.36 -2.11 13.67
CA GLY A 194 5.59 -2.16 12.23
C GLY A 194 6.90 -2.86 11.87
N ASN A 195 6.89 -3.68 10.82
CA ASN A 195 8.09 -4.32 10.29
C ASN A 195 8.90 -3.33 9.45
N ILE A 196 8.49 -3.10 8.20
CA ILE A 196 9.22 -2.23 7.27
C ILE A 196 9.21 -0.77 7.70
N SER A 197 8.13 -0.27 8.32
CA SER A 197 8.09 1.13 8.77
C SER A 197 9.12 1.43 9.88
N ARG A 198 9.35 0.50 10.82
CA ARG A 198 10.43 0.65 11.82
C ARG A 198 11.81 0.46 11.21
N PHE A 199 11.95 -0.47 10.26
CA PHE A 199 13.20 -0.63 9.52
C PHE A 199 13.60 0.67 8.81
N ILE A 200 12.66 1.33 8.12
CA ILE A 200 12.95 2.60 7.46
C ILE A 200 13.19 3.73 8.47
N ASP A 201 12.50 3.72 9.61
CA ASP A 201 12.74 4.70 10.67
C ASP A 201 14.13 4.55 11.31
N SER A 202 14.67 3.33 11.36
CA SER A 202 15.96 3.02 12.00
C SER A 202 17.17 3.24 11.11
N ILE A 203 17.01 3.31 9.78
CA ILE A 203 18.14 3.57 8.90
C ILE A 203 18.67 5.00 9.06
N ALA A 204 20.00 5.12 9.04
CA ALA A 204 20.71 6.39 9.09
C ALA A 204 20.91 6.97 7.68
N LEU A 205 21.24 8.26 7.62
CA LEU A 205 21.68 8.90 6.38
C LEU A 205 22.89 8.14 5.80
N GLY A 206 22.90 7.95 4.49
CA GLY A 206 23.92 7.16 3.79
C GLY A 206 23.64 5.65 3.75
N GLN A 207 22.59 5.16 4.42
CA GLN A 207 22.14 3.76 4.30
C GLN A 207 21.05 3.60 3.24
N SER A 208 20.93 2.40 2.70
CA SER A 208 20.01 2.11 1.59
C SER A 208 18.80 1.29 2.00
N ILE A 209 17.71 1.47 1.25
CA ILE A 209 16.58 0.54 1.20
C ILE A 209 16.60 -0.24 -0.11
N ARG A 210 16.02 -1.45 -0.11
CA ARG A 210 15.82 -2.26 -1.32
C ARG A 210 14.41 -2.03 -1.86
N VAL A 211 14.33 -1.60 -3.11
CA VAL A 211 13.08 -1.22 -3.79
C VAL A 211 12.95 -1.95 -5.13
N ARG A 212 11.76 -2.45 -5.46
CA ARG A 212 11.38 -2.84 -6.84
C ARG A 212 10.04 -2.23 -7.21
N GLY A 213 9.79 -2.07 -8.51
CA GLY A 213 8.54 -1.50 -9.02
C GLY A 213 8.66 -1.08 -10.48
N PRO A 214 7.64 -0.49 -11.09
CA PRO A 214 6.36 -0.17 -10.48
C PRO A 214 5.49 -1.42 -10.26
N LYS A 215 4.51 -1.30 -9.36
CA LYS A 215 3.48 -2.31 -9.06
C LYS A 215 2.10 -1.64 -8.99
N GLY A 216 1.04 -2.41 -9.22
CA GLY A 216 -0.34 -1.94 -9.17
C GLY A 216 -0.96 -1.69 -10.54
N ALA A 217 -2.28 -1.79 -10.62
CA ALA A 217 -3.03 -1.73 -11.87
C ALA A 217 -3.46 -0.32 -12.28
N PHE A 218 -3.42 0.66 -11.37
CA PHE A 218 -3.88 2.02 -11.68
C PHE A 218 -2.81 2.79 -12.45
N THR A 219 -3.19 3.42 -13.55
CA THR A 219 -2.32 4.38 -14.25
C THR A 219 -3.16 5.55 -14.72
N TYR A 220 -2.93 6.72 -14.13
CA TYR A 220 -3.67 7.93 -14.45
C TYR A 220 -3.30 8.45 -15.83
N THR A 221 -4.32 8.87 -16.59
CA THR A 221 -4.16 9.64 -17.82
C THR A 221 -5.09 10.87 -17.79
N PRO A 222 -4.67 12.02 -18.36
CA PRO A 222 -5.47 13.24 -18.32
C PRO A 222 -6.90 13.03 -18.81
N ASN A 223 -7.87 13.60 -18.10
CA ASN A 223 -9.30 13.46 -18.41
C ASN A 223 -9.87 12.03 -18.43
N MET A 224 -9.18 11.01 -17.87
CA MET A 224 -9.69 9.63 -17.84
C MET A 224 -11.02 9.46 -17.09
N ALA A 225 -11.30 10.39 -16.17
CA ALA A 225 -12.57 10.57 -15.50
C ALA A 225 -12.88 12.06 -15.48
N ARG A 226 -14.16 12.41 -15.56
CA ARG A 226 -14.60 13.79 -15.34
C ARG A 226 -14.33 14.20 -13.91
N HIS A 227 -14.54 13.29 -12.95
CA HIS A 227 -14.45 13.61 -11.53
C HIS A 227 -14.06 12.38 -10.70
N PHE A 228 -13.05 12.52 -9.84
CA PHE A 228 -12.74 11.55 -8.79
C PHE A 228 -13.36 11.92 -7.44
N GLY A 229 -14.08 10.99 -6.83
CA GLY A 229 -14.29 11.00 -5.38
C GLY A 229 -13.18 10.19 -4.71
N MET A 230 -12.37 10.79 -3.85
CA MET A 230 -11.29 10.10 -3.14
C MET A 230 -11.65 9.92 -1.67
N ILE A 231 -11.35 8.76 -1.08
CA ILE A 231 -11.50 8.52 0.35
C ILE A 231 -10.18 7.95 0.87
N ALA A 232 -9.46 8.77 1.66
CA ALA A 232 -8.16 8.44 2.21
C ALA A 232 -8.20 8.34 3.74
N GLY A 233 -7.46 7.38 4.30
CA GLY A 233 -7.23 7.26 5.74
C GLY A 233 -5.75 7.27 6.09
N GLY A 234 -5.31 8.21 6.94
CA GLY A 234 -3.91 8.28 7.38
C GLY A 234 -2.91 8.37 6.22
N THR A 235 -1.99 7.41 6.10
CA THR A 235 -1.00 7.33 5.00
C THR A 235 -1.59 6.97 3.63
N GLY A 236 -2.87 6.56 3.58
CA GLY A 236 -3.59 6.33 2.33
C GLY A 236 -3.78 7.59 1.47
N ILE A 237 -3.37 8.76 1.97
CA ILE A 237 -3.29 10.01 1.21
C ILE A 237 -2.23 9.96 0.08
N THR A 238 -1.21 9.12 0.21
CA THR A 238 -0.06 9.08 -0.70
C THR A 238 -0.42 8.79 -2.16
N PRO A 239 -1.21 7.75 -2.52
CA PRO A 239 -1.67 7.57 -3.90
C PRO A 239 -2.61 8.67 -4.38
N MET A 240 -3.40 9.26 -3.47
CA MET A 240 -4.30 10.37 -3.83
C MET A 240 -3.51 11.61 -4.24
N LEU A 241 -2.46 11.95 -3.48
CA LEU A 241 -1.58 13.07 -3.79
C LEU A 241 -0.86 12.91 -5.11
N GLN A 242 -0.39 11.70 -5.44
CA GLN A 242 0.26 11.43 -6.72
C GLN A 242 -0.67 11.77 -7.89
N ILE A 243 -1.94 11.38 -7.81
CA ILE A 243 -2.97 11.67 -8.83
C ILE A 243 -3.32 13.15 -8.84
N ILE A 244 -3.57 13.75 -7.67
CA ILE A 244 -3.91 15.17 -7.54
C ILE A 244 -2.81 16.05 -8.14
N HIS A 245 -1.55 15.82 -7.80
CA HIS A 245 -0.42 16.58 -8.36
C HIS A 245 -0.33 16.42 -9.87
N LYS A 246 -0.58 15.22 -10.39
CA LYS A 246 -0.56 14.98 -11.84
C LYS A 246 -1.69 15.73 -12.56
N ILE A 247 -2.90 15.76 -12.02
CA ILE A 247 -4.03 16.54 -12.53
C ILE A 247 -3.70 18.04 -12.55
N VAL A 248 -3.18 18.56 -11.44
CA VAL A 248 -2.87 19.99 -11.27
C VAL A 248 -1.81 20.45 -12.26
N ARG A 249 -0.77 19.64 -12.52
CA ARG A 249 0.20 19.97 -13.57
C ARG A 249 -0.37 19.80 -14.98
N GLY A 250 -1.26 18.83 -15.16
CA GLY A 250 -1.99 18.60 -16.41
C GLY A 250 -2.93 19.75 -16.79
N ARG A 251 -3.26 20.68 -15.88
CA ARG A 251 -4.11 21.85 -16.19
C ARG A 251 -3.59 22.65 -17.40
N ALA A 252 -2.27 22.81 -17.52
CA ALA A 252 -1.64 23.49 -18.65
C ALA A 252 -1.86 22.75 -19.99
N GLU A 253 -2.12 21.45 -19.93
CA GLU A 253 -2.40 20.55 -21.05
C GLU A 253 -3.90 20.23 -21.18
N ASN A 254 -4.77 21.08 -20.60
CA ASN A 254 -6.23 20.96 -20.66
C ASN A 254 -6.78 19.68 -19.98
N ASP A 255 -6.14 19.28 -18.88
CA ASP A 255 -6.74 18.35 -17.93
C ASP A 255 -7.86 19.04 -17.14
N LYS A 256 -9.09 18.54 -17.25
CA LYS A 256 -10.31 19.09 -16.64
C LYS A 256 -10.83 18.22 -15.51
N THR A 257 -10.12 17.18 -15.11
CA THR A 257 -10.58 16.29 -14.04
C THR A 257 -10.77 17.06 -12.73
N GLU A 258 -11.92 16.88 -12.09
CA GLU A 258 -12.22 17.39 -10.75
C GLU A 258 -11.92 16.35 -9.67
N VAL A 259 -11.66 16.81 -8.44
CA VAL A 259 -11.41 15.95 -7.28
C VAL A 259 -12.16 16.46 -6.06
N ASP A 260 -12.95 15.59 -5.44
CA ASP A 260 -13.44 15.75 -4.06
C ASP A 260 -12.79 14.66 -3.20
N LEU A 261 -12.00 15.06 -2.20
CA LEU A 261 -11.29 14.15 -1.28
C LEU A 261 -11.91 14.19 0.10
N ILE A 262 -12.41 13.07 0.61
CA ILE A 262 -12.64 12.84 2.03
C ILE A 262 -11.34 12.32 2.65
N TYR A 263 -10.76 13.08 3.58
CA TYR A 263 -9.54 12.67 4.28
C TYR A 263 -9.80 12.45 5.77
N ALA A 264 -9.76 11.18 6.19
CA ALA A 264 -10.11 10.72 7.52
C ALA A 264 -8.86 10.43 8.37
N ASN A 265 -8.81 11.01 9.57
CA ASN A 265 -7.72 10.84 10.54
C ASN A 265 -8.28 10.75 11.97
N VAL A 266 -7.44 10.34 12.92
CA VAL A 266 -7.87 10.23 14.33
C VAL A 266 -7.99 11.62 14.95
N SER A 267 -6.92 12.42 14.92
CA SER A 267 -6.87 13.77 15.48
C SER A 267 -6.39 14.80 14.45
N LEU A 268 -6.47 16.10 14.80
CA LEU A 268 -6.01 17.18 13.93
C LEU A 268 -4.52 17.03 13.57
N ASP A 269 -3.69 16.61 14.52
CA ASP A 269 -2.24 16.45 14.34
C ASP A 269 -1.88 15.23 13.49
N ASP A 270 -2.84 14.35 13.21
CA ASP A 270 -2.68 13.21 12.32
C ASP A 270 -2.92 13.57 10.85
N ILE A 271 -3.42 14.77 10.53
CA ILE A 271 -3.69 15.18 9.15
C ILE A 271 -2.37 15.51 8.45
N LEU A 272 -1.88 14.56 7.66
CA LEU A 272 -0.61 14.69 6.96
C LEU A 272 -0.73 15.71 5.83
N LEU A 273 0.28 16.56 5.69
CA LEU A 273 0.39 17.56 4.61
C LEU A 273 -0.81 18.53 4.55
N LYS A 274 -1.47 18.78 5.68
CA LYS A 274 -2.66 19.64 5.75
C LYS A 274 -2.44 21.03 5.14
N GLY A 275 -1.31 21.67 5.44
CA GLY A 275 -0.99 23.00 4.91
C GLY A 275 -0.85 23.03 3.39
N GLU A 276 -0.27 21.97 2.81
CA GLU A 276 -0.11 21.82 1.36
C GLU A 276 -1.45 21.54 0.68
N LEU A 277 -2.27 20.66 1.26
CA LEU A 277 -3.64 20.41 0.79
C LEU A 277 -4.51 21.68 0.85
N ASP A 278 -4.46 22.42 1.96
CA ASP A 278 -5.20 23.67 2.11
C ASP A 278 -4.74 24.76 1.13
N ALA A 279 -3.44 24.83 0.83
CA ALA A 279 -2.92 25.74 -0.18
C ALA A 279 -3.41 25.33 -1.58
N LEU A 280 -3.35 24.04 -1.88
CA LEU A 280 -3.78 23.52 -3.17
C LEU A 280 -5.25 23.81 -3.48
N THR A 281 -6.14 23.60 -2.51
CA THR A 281 -7.59 23.88 -2.68
C THR A 281 -7.90 25.38 -2.87
N LYS A 282 -7.01 26.28 -2.46
CA LYS A 282 -7.14 27.72 -2.73
C LYS A 282 -6.68 28.08 -4.14
N GLU A 283 -5.70 27.36 -4.66
CA GLU A 283 -5.10 27.62 -5.98
C GLU A 283 -5.91 26.98 -7.11
N ASP A 284 -6.42 25.77 -6.92
CA ASP A 284 -7.23 25.05 -7.92
C ASP A 284 -8.64 24.74 -7.36
N PRO A 285 -9.69 25.46 -7.82
CA PRO A 285 -11.07 25.22 -7.37
C PRO A 285 -11.63 23.86 -7.83
N GLY A 286 -10.96 23.20 -8.78
CA GLY A 286 -11.25 21.84 -9.20
C GLY A 286 -10.84 20.77 -8.17
N ILE A 287 -10.08 21.14 -7.14
CA ILE A 287 -9.65 20.26 -6.04
C ILE A 287 -10.29 20.72 -4.73
N ARG A 288 -10.99 19.80 -4.06
CA ARG A 288 -11.68 20.06 -2.78
C ARG A 288 -11.34 18.97 -1.77
N VAL A 289 -11.13 19.38 -0.52
CA VAL A 289 -10.75 18.47 0.57
C VAL A 289 -11.72 18.64 1.74
N HIS A 290 -12.23 17.52 2.23
CA HIS A 290 -13.16 17.41 3.33
C HIS A 290 -12.53 16.57 4.44
N TYR A 291 -12.09 17.25 5.49
CA TYR A 291 -11.45 16.58 6.62
C TYR A 291 -12.48 15.94 7.55
N VAL A 292 -12.20 14.71 8.01
CA VAL A 292 -13.03 13.94 8.94
C VAL A 292 -12.16 13.46 10.11
N LEU A 293 -12.57 13.71 11.35
CA LEU A 293 -11.80 13.37 12.54
C LEU A 293 -12.59 12.50 13.52
N ASN A 294 -11.96 11.46 14.07
CA ASN A 294 -12.54 10.71 15.19
C ASN A 294 -12.58 11.55 16.48
N ASN A 295 -11.48 12.26 16.77
CA ASN A 295 -11.25 13.06 17.97
C ASN A 295 -11.02 14.53 17.56
N PRO A 296 -12.06 15.25 17.13
CA PRO A 296 -11.92 16.63 16.69
C PRO A 296 -11.64 17.59 17.85
N PRO A 297 -10.88 18.69 17.62
CA PRO A 297 -10.77 19.76 18.59
C PRO A 297 -12.09 20.55 18.74
N SER A 298 -12.22 21.32 19.82
CA SER A 298 -13.36 22.23 19.98
C SER A 298 -13.46 23.22 18.82
N GLY A 299 -14.68 23.46 18.33
CA GLY A 299 -14.92 24.34 17.18
C GLY A 299 -14.64 23.71 15.81
N TRP A 300 -14.38 22.40 15.73
CA TRP A 300 -14.23 21.70 14.47
C TRP A 300 -15.49 21.76 13.60
N ILE A 301 -15.31 22.15 12.34
CA ILE A 301 -16.39 22.30 11.35
C ILE A 301 -16.41 21.21 10.28
N GLY A 302 -15.44 20.29 10.31
CA GLY A 302 -15.36 19.17 9.38
C GLY A 302 -16.25 18.00 9.78
N GLY A 303 -16.05 16.84 9.15
CA GLY A 303 -16.73 15.61 9.54
C GLY A 303 -16.23 15.10 10.89
N VAL A 304 -17.09 14.36 11.60
CA VAL A 304 -16.80 13.78 12.91
C VAL A 304 -17.08 12.29 12.89
N GLY A 305 -16.19 11.49 13.47
CA GLY A 305 -16.28 10.03 13.51
C GLY A 305 -15.65 9.38 12.29
N PHE A 306 -16.25 8.29 11.82
CA PHE A 306 -15.84 7.62 10.58
C PHE A 306 -16.47 8.31 9.36
N ALA A 307 -15.89 8.10 8.17
CA ALA A 307 -16.55 8.48 6.93
C ALA A 307 -17.89 7.73 6.78
N THR A 308 -18.95 8.43 6.41
CA THR A 308 -20.32 7.86 6.34
C THR A 308 -20.95 8.00 4.96
N ALA A 309 -22.06 7.30 4.75
CA ALA A 309 -22.86 7.41 3.53
C ALA A 309 -23.38 8.84 3.29
N GLU A 310 -23.75 9.56 4.35
CA GLU A 310 -24.18 10.95 4.27
C GLU A 310 -23.04 11.86 3.84
N MET A 311 -21.83 11.66 4.37
CA MET A 311 -20.64 12.42 3.97
C MET A 311 -20.30 12.18 2.49
N ILE A 312 -20.31 10.92 2.05
CA ILE A 312 -20.08 10.58 0.64
C ILE A 312 -21.13 11.23 -0.25
N THR A 313 -22.41 11.13 0.11
CA THR A 313 -23.51 11.73 -0.68
C THR A 313 -23.42 13.26 -0.73
N LYS A 314 -22.96 13.88 0.34
CA LYS A 314 -22.85 15.34 0.46
C LYS A 314 -21.66 15.91 -0.32
N TRP A 315 -20.53 15.21 -0.29
CA TRP A 315 -19.25 15.77 -0.73
C TRP A 315 -18.68 15.14 -1.99
N LEU A 316 -18.94 13.86 -2.27
CA LEU A 316 -18.36 13.18 -3.43
C LEU A 316 -19.30 13.25 -4.66
N PRO A 317 -18.75 13.12 -5.89
CA PRO A 317 -19.55 13.14 -7.11
C PRO A 317 -20.53 11.97 -7.16
N LYS A 318 -21.80 12.24 -7.49
CA LYS A 318 -22.84 11.20 -7.66
C LYS A 318 -22.40 10.12 -8.66
N PRO A 319 -22.89 8.87 -8.52
CA PRO A 319 -22.59 7.79 -9.46
C PRO A 319 -22.90 8.18 -10.90
N ALA A 320 -21.89 8.07 -11.77
CA ALA A 320 -21.98 8.28 -13.20
C ALA A 320 -20.87 7.49 -13.91
N SER A 321 -21.08 7.14 -15.18
CA SER A 321 -20.12 6.35 -15.97
C SER A 321 -18.75 7.02 -16.15
N ASP A 322 -18.68 8.34 -15.98
CA ASP A 322 -17.48 9.16 -16.10
C ASP A 322 -16.90 9.62 -14.75
N VAL A 323 -17.34 8.99 -13.64
CA VAL A 323 -16.88 9.23 -12.26
C VAL A 323 -16.19 7.99 -11.73
N LYS A 324 -15.13 8.18 -10.95
CA LYS A 324 -14.45 7.09 -10.22
C LYS A 324 -14.32 7.42 -8.75
N ILE A 325 -14.49 6.42 -7.90
CA ILE A 325 -14.19 6.48 -6.47
C ILE A 325 -12.86 5.79 -6.21
N LEU A 326 -11.93 6.47 -5.54
CA LEU A 326 -10.62 5.93 -5.18
C LEU A 326 -10.51 5.78 -3.67
N LEU A 327 -10.08 4.61 -3.20
CA LEU A 327 -10.00 4.26 -1.78
C LEU A 327 -8.57 3.88 -1.39
N CYS A 328 -8.05 4.42 -0.29
CA CYS A 328 -6.82 3.92 0.30
C CYS A 328 -6.78 4.25 1.80
N GLY A 329 -6.44 3.27 2.64
CA GLY A 329 -6.42 3.44 4.08
C GLY A 329 -6.37 2.10 4.80
N PRO A 330 -6.62 2.07 6.12
CA PRO A 330 -6.67 0.83 6.89
C PRO A 330 -7.69 -0.17 6.30
N PRO A 331 -7.42 -1.50 6.33
CA PRO A 331 -8.31 -2.49 5.74
C PRO A 331 -9.79 -2.40 6.18
N PRO A 332 -10.11 -2.17 7.48
CA PRO A 332 -11.50 -2.01 7.91
C PRO A 332 -12.20 -0.80 7.25
N MET A 333 -11.46 0.29 7.06
CA MET A 333 -11.97 1.48 6.38
C MET A 333 -12.26 1.17 4.91
N VAL A 334 -11.31 0.56 4.18
CA VAL A 334 -11.48 0.24 2.76
C VAL A 334 -12.66 -0.71 2.56
N SER A 335 -12.75 -1.78 3.37
CA SER A 335 -13.86 -2.74 3.34
C SER A 335 -15.21 -2.08 3.60
N GLY A 336 -15.29 -1.22 4.63
CA GLY A 336 -16.50 -0.46 4.93
C GLY A 336 -16.90 0.50 3.80
N MET A 337 -15.93 1.23 3.23
CA MET A 337 -16.21 2.17 2.14
C MET A 337 -16.67 1.46 0.87
N LYS A 338 -16.09 0.31 0.51
CA LYS A 338 -16.57 -0.51 -0.62
C LYS A 338 -18.07 -0.84 -0.47
N LYS A 339 -18.50 -1.28 0.71
CA LYS A 339 -19.91 -1.60 1.01
C LYS A 339 -20.82 -0.37 0.92
N ILE A 340 -20.40 0.77 1.49
CA ILE A 340 -21.17 2.02 1.45
C ILE A 340 -21.28 2.56 0.02
N THR A 341 -20.20 2.55 -0.76
CA THR A 341 -20.27 2.99 -2.16
C THR A 341 -21.20 2.10 -2.98
N ALA A 342 -21.21 0.78 -2.74
CA ALA A 342 -22.17 -0.10 -3.42
C ALA A 342 -23.62 0.25 -3.04
N SER A 343 -23.92 0.52 -1.76
CA SER A 343 -25.28 0.90 -1.34
C SER A 343 -25.74 2.26 -1.86
N LEU A 344 -24.80 3.14 -2.21
CA LEU A 344 -25.07 4.44 -2.83
C LEU A 344 -25.19 4.38 -4.36
N GLY A 345 -25.08 3.20 -4.96
CA GLY A 345 -25.28 2.99 -6.40
C GLY A 345 -24.03 3.19 -7.26
N TYR A 346 -22.83 3.24 -6.66
CA TYR A 346 -21.60 3.06 -7.42
C TYR A 346 -21.43 1.58 -7.80
N GLY A 347 -20.75 1.31 -8.90
CA GLY A 347 -20.48 -0.02 -9.42
C GLY A 347 -19.77 -0.89 -8.39
N SER A 348 -20.13 -2.17 -8.36
CA SER A 348 -19.60 -3.13 -7.40
C SER A 348 -18.07 -3.18 -7.48
N SER A 349 -17.41 -3.03 -6.33
CA SER A 349 -15.97 -3.19 -6.21
C SER A 349 -15.58 -4.66 -6.18
N ARG A 350 -14.53 -5.03 -6.90
CA ARG A 350 -13.94 -6.37 -6.84
C ARG A 350 -13.03 -6.53 -5.61
N PRO A 351 -12.67 -7.78 -5.23
CA PRO A 351 -11.58 -8.06 -4.30
C PRO A 351 -10.31 -7.27 -4.64
N VAL A 352 -9.79 -7.51 -5.85
CA VAL A 352 -8.67 -6.79 -6.46
C VAL A 352 -9.23 -5.84 -7.51
N SER A 353 -8.95 -4.55 -7.32
CA SER A 353 -9.43 -3.49 -8.20
C SER A 353 -8.77 -3.59 -9.57
N ARG A 354 -9.54 -3.38 -10.63
CA ARG A 354 -9.02 -3.19 -11.99
C ARG A 354 -9.24 -1.75 -12.45
N LEU A 355 -8.43 -1.30 -13.40
CA LEU A 355 -8.44 0.09 -13.87
C LEU A 355 -9.84 0.54 -14.33
N GLU A 356 -10.61 -0.36 -14.94
CA GLU A 356 -11.96 -0.06 -15.42
C GLU A 356 -12.99 0.14 -14.30
N ASP A 357 -12.75 -0.37 -13.09
CA ASP A 357 -13.73 -0.37 -12.01
C ASP A 357 -14.10 1.07 -11.59
N GLN A 358 -15.40 1.29 -11.31
CA GLN A 358 -15.86 2.60 -10.85
C GLN A 358 -15.35 2.89 -9.44
N VAL A 359 -15.22 1.86 -8.60
CA VAL A 359 -14.64 1.96 -7.25
C VAL A 359 -13.31 1.20 -7.25
N PHE A 360 -12.21 1.93 -7.09
CA PHE A 360 -10.85 1.40 -7.08
C PHE A 360 -10.22 1.56 -5.70
N ALA A 361 -9.89 0.45 -5.04
CA ALA A 361 -9.04 0.44 -3.85
C ALA A 361 -7.58 0.15 -4.25
N PHE A 362 -6.65 0.98 -3.76
CA PHE A 362 -5.20 0.86 -3.97
C PHE A 362 -4.57 -0.26 -3.17
#